data_AF-A0A9D8CSA0-F1
#
_entry.id   AF-A0A9D8CSA0-F1
#
_cell.length_a   1.000
_cell.length_b   1.000
_cell.length_c   1.000
_cell.angle_alpha   90.00
_cell.angle_beta   90.00
_cell.angle_gamma   90.00
#
_symmetry.space_group_name_H-M   'P 1'
#
loop_
_entity.id
_entity.type
_entity.pdbx_description
1 polymer ?
#
loop_
_entity_poly.entity_id
_entity_poly.type
_entity_poly.pdbx_seq_one_letter_code
_entity_poly.pdbx_strand_id
1 'polypeptide(L)'
;MVQREIMLKATEERFEAKVAELTKLRSEIDALIKKYDEQEEVKLRNTVKIYENMKPKDASRIFEELDIKVLLEVVARMKESKLAPILATMNPQKAMEVTTKMLDRKQIPGVPQVTQASQ
;
A
#
# COMPACT_ATOMS: atom_id res chain seq x y z
N MET A 1 -37.61 23.85 -38.06
CA MET A 1 -37.57 23.44 -36.63
C MET A 1 -37.11 21.99 -36.50
N VAL A 2 -37.70 21.03 -37.22
CA VAL A 2 -37.37 19.59 -37.20
C VAL A 2 -35.88 19.24 -37.39
N GLN A 3 -35.16 19.86 -38.35
CA GLN A 3 -33.73 19.55 -38.58
C GLN A 3 -32.81 19.93 -37.42
N ARG A 4 -33.14 21.00 -36.68
CA ARG A 4 -32.35 21.45 -35.52
C ARG A 4 -32.54 20.50 -34.35
N GLU A 5 -33.77 20.02 -34.13
CA GLU A 5 -34.10 19.01 -33.11
C GLU A 5 -33.41 17.67 -33.39
N ILE A 6 -33.37 17.22 -34.65
CA ILE A 6 -32.66 15.99 -35.03
C ILE A 6 -31.15 16.10 -34.77
N MET A 7 -30.53 17.25 -35.09
CA MET A 7 -29.10 17.47 -34.86
C MET A 7 -28.75 17.53 -33.36
N LEU A 8 -29.59 18.18 -32.55
CA LEU A 8 -29.44 18.22 -31.09
C LEU A 8 -29.53 16.82 -30.50
N LYS A 9 -30.55 16.05 -30.87
CA LYS A 9 -30.74 14.68 -30.41
C LYS A 9 -29.57 13.76 -30.78
N ALA A 10 -29.08 13.85 -32.01
CA ALA A 10 -27.90 13.07 -32.44
C ALA A 10 -26.62 13.46 -31.67
N THR A 11 -26.51 14.72 -31.25
CA THR A 11 -25.38 15.20 -30.45
C THR A 11 -25.49 14.73 -28.99
N GLU A 12 -26.70 14.76 -28.41
CA GLU A 12 -27.00 14.20 -27.09
C GLU A 12 -26.69 12.71 -27.04
N GLU A 13 -27.18 11.92 -28.01
CA GLU A 13 -26.91 10.48 -28.11
C GLU A 13 -25.40 10.18 -28.23
N ARG A 14 -24.67 10.97 -29.03
CA ARG A 14 -23.20 10.82 -29.16
C ARG A 14 -22.48 11.19 -27.86
N PHE A 15 -22.97 12.20 -27.14
CA PHE A 15 -22.42 12.60 -25.85
C PHE A 15 -22.66 11.52 -24.78
N GLU A 16 -23.88 11.01 -24.67
CA GLU A 16 -24.23 9.90 -23.78
C GLU A 16 -23.39 8.66 -24.06
N ALA A 17 -23.21 8.29 -25.33
CA ALA A 17 -22.35 7.19 -25.73
C ALA A 17 -20.89 7.41 -25.26
N LYS A 18 -20.38 8.64 -25.36
CA LYS A 18 -19.02 8.96 -24.90
C LYS A 18 -18.88 8.92 -23.38
N VAL A 19 -19.90 9.38 -22.65
CA VAL A 19 -19.94 9.27 -21.18
C VAL A 19 -19.99 7.82 -20.73
N ALA A 20 -20.78 6.98 -21.40
CA ALA A 20 -20.85 5.55 -21.11
C ALA A 20 -19.50 4.86 -21.35
N GLU A 21 -18.82 5.17 -22.45
CA GLU A 21 -17.48 4.65 -22.76
C GLU A 21 -16.44 5.05 -21.69
N LEU A 22 -16.41 6.32 -21.29
CA LEU A 22 -15.50 6.81 -20.26
C LEU A 22 -15.78 6.17 -18.89
N THR A 23 -17.05 5.99 -18.55
CA THR A 23 -17.46 5.34 -17.29
C THR A 23 -17.03 3.88 -17.27
N LYS A 24 -17.19 3.18 -18.40
CA LYS A 24 -16.71 1.80 -18.56
C LYS A 24 -15.19 1.72 -18.40
N LEU A 25 -14.45 2.58 -19.09
CA LEU A 25 -12.98 2.61 -18.99
C LEU A 25 -12.52 2.88 -17.55
N ARG A 26 -13.15 3.84 -16.86
CA ARG A 26 -12.88 4.10 -15.44
C ARG A 26 -13.08 2.86 -14.59
N SER A 27 -14.21 2.16 -14.76
CA SER A 27 -14.50 0.93 -14.03
C SER A 27 -13.48 -0.18 -14.31
N GLU A 28 -12.99 -0.30 -15.55
CA GLU A 28 -11.95 -1.27 -15.91
C GLU A 28 -10.62 -0.92 -15.26
N ILE A 29 -10.24 0.37 -15.23
CA ILE A 29 -9.04 0.84 -14.54
C ILE A 29 -9.14 0.56 -13.03
N ASP A 30 -10.25 0.90 -12.39
CA ASP A 30 -10.46 0.65 -10.96
C ASP A 30 -10.38 -0.85 -10.64
N ALA A 31 -10.92 -1.70 -11.51
CA ALA A 31 -10.82 -3.16 -11.37
C ALA A 31 -9.37 -3.67 -11.54
N LEU A 32 -8.60 -3.09 -12.46
CA LEU A 32 -7.19 -3.44 -12.66
C LEU A 32 -6.32 -3.01 -11.47
N ILE A 33 -6.53 -1.80 -10.94
CA ILE A 33 -5.83 -1.32 -9.74
C ILE A 33 -6.11 -2.25 -8.57
N LYS A 34 -7.38 -2.58 -8.32
CA LYS A 34 -7.75 -3.50 -7.24
C LYS A 34 -7.08 -4.87 -7.40
N LYS A 35 -7.05 -5.41 -8.62
CA LYS A 35 -6.39 -6.69 -8.91
C LYS A 35 -4.87 -6.61 -8.67
N TYR A 36 -4.25 -5.49 -9.03
CA TYR A 36 -2.83 -5.26 -8.77
C TYR A 36 -2.54 -5.20 -7.27
N ASP A 37 -3.31 -4.44 -6.51
CA ASP A 37 -3.18 -4.33 -5.06
C ASP A 37 -3.34 -5.69 -4.37
N GLU A 38 -4.32 -6.49 -4.80
CA GLU A 38 -4.52 -7.85 -4.30
C GLU A 38 -3.30 -8.76 -4.57
N GLN A 39 -2.67 -8.63 -5.75
CA GLN A 39 -1.47 -9.40 -6.08
C GLN A 39 -0.26 -8.97 -5.25
N GLU A 40 -0.06 -7.68 -5.04
CA GLU A 40 1.02 -7.16 -4.21
C GLU A 40 0.84 -7.57 -2.74
N GLU A 41 -0.39 -7.49 -2.20
CA GLU A 41 -0.70 -7.98 -0.86
C GLU A 41 -0.47 -9.48 -0.71
N VAL A 42 -0.78 -10.29 -1.74
CA VAL A 42 -0.46 -11.72 -1.74
C VAL A 42 1.05 -11.95 -1.67
N LYS A 43 1.84 -11.25 -2.48
CA LYS A 43 3.30 -11.38 -2.49
C LYS A 43 3.88 -11.00 -1.13
N LEU A 44 3.47 -9.86 -0.59
CA LEU A 44 3.95 -9.36 0.69
C LEU A 44 3.58 -10.30 1.84
N ARG A 45 2.35 -10.80 1.86
CA ARG A 45 1.91 -11.79 2.85
C ARG A 45 2.72 -13.09 2.77
N ASN A 46 3.09 -13.53 1.57
CA ASN A 46 3.94 -14.71 1.41
C ASN A 46 5.35 -14.45 1.97
N THR A 47 5.93 -13.28 1.70
CA THR A 47 7.22 -12.86 2.28
C THR A 47 7.16 -12.82 3.81
N VAL A 48 6.10 -12.22 4.39
CA VAL A 48 5.86 -12.21 5.83
C VAL A 48 5.82 -13.63 6.39
N LYS A 49 5.07 -14.54 5.76
CA LYS A 49 4.98 -15.95 6.19
C LYS A 49 6.31 -16.67 6.17
N ILE A 50 7.20 -16.38 5.22
CA ILE A 50 8.54 -17.00 5.17
C ILE A 50 9.30 -16.63 6.44
N TYR A 51 9.33 -15.35 6.81
CA TYR A 51 10.03 -14.90 8.01
C TYR A 51 9.35 -15.32 9.32
N GLU A 52 8.02 -15.37 9.38
CA GLU A 52 7.27 -15.85 10.57
C GLU A 52 7.50 -17.34 10.88
N ASN A 53 7.87 -18.12 9.88
CA ASN A 53 8.17 -19.55 9.99
C ASN A 53 9.67 -19.84 10.11
N MET A 54 10.51 -18.82 9.96
CA MET A 54 11.95 -18.92 10.13
C MET A 54 12.33 -18.90 11.62
N LYS A 55 13.50 -19.43 11.96
CA LYS A 55 14.03 -19.30 13.32
C LYS A 55 14.27 -17.82 13.64
N PRO A 56 13.92 -17.33 14.85
CA PRO A 56 14.03 -15.90 15.17
C PRO A 56 15.42 -15.30 14.92
N LYS A 57 16.47 -16.04 15.29
CA LYS A 57 17.87 -15.63 15.09
C LYS A 57 18.30 -15.55 13.62
N ASP A 58 17.72 -16.36 12.75
CA ASP A 58 18.05 -16.32 11.32
C ASP A 58 17.32 -15.14 10.67
N ALA A 59 16.06 -14.90 11.06
CA ALA A 59 15.28 -13.75 10.61
C ALA A 59 15.88 -12.42 11.09
N SER A 60 16.37 -12.34 12.35
CA SER A 60 16.97 -11.12 12.90
C SER A 60 18.20 -10.68 12.12
N ARG A 61 19.07 -11.62 11.74
CA ARG A 61 20.26 -11.35 10.92
C ARG A 61 19.90 -10.77 9.56
N ILE A 62 18.86 -11.29 8.91
CA ILE A 62 18.39 -10.76 7.62
C ILE A 62 17.76 -9.38 7.81
N PHE A 63 16.96 -9.18 8.86
CA PHE A 63 16.30 -7.91 9.14
C PHE A 63 17.29 -6.80 9.49
N GLU A 64 18.43 -7.12 10.10
CA GLU A 64 19.49 -6.15 10.38
C GLU A 64 20.14 -5.58 9.12
N GLU A 65 20.25 -6.39 8.06
CA GLU A 65 20.83 -5.99 6.78
C GLU A 65 19.81 -5.39 5.80
N LEU A 66 18.52 -5.59 6.06
CA LEU A 66 17.45 -5.14 5.17
C LEU A 66 17.28 -3.61 5.20
N ASP A 67 16.95 -3.03 4.04
CA ASP A 67 16.56 -1.62 3.96
C ASP A 67 15.38 -1.34 4.91
N ILE A 68 15.51 -0.25 5.67
CA ILE A 68 14.56 0.08 6.75
C ILE A 68 13.13 0.26 6.22
N LYS A 69 12.93 0.75 4.99
CA LYS A 69 11.59 0.92 4.42
C LYS A 69 10.95 -0.43 4.13
N VAL A 70 11.71 -1.36 3.54
CA VAL A 70 11.24 -2.71 3.23
C VAL A 70 10.95 -3.49 4.53
N LEU A 71 11.84 -3.36 5.51
CA LEU A 71 11.66 -3.98 6.83
C LEU A 71 10.35 -3.52 7.47
N LEU A 72 10.07 -2.22 7.45
CA LEU A 72 8.83 -1.66 8.00
C LEU A 72 7.57 -2.17 7.31
N GLU A 73 7.61 -2.44 6.00
CA GLU A 73 6.48 -3.05 5.28
C GLU A 73 6.20 -4.48 5.73
N VAL A 74 7.25 -5.24 5.98
CA VAL A 74 7.16 -6.63 6.45
C VAL A 74 6.69 -6.67 7.90
N VAL A 75 7.37 -5.97 8.82
CA VAL A 75 7.04 -6.05 10.26
C VAL A 75 5.68 -5.46 10.60
N ALA A 76 5.18 -4.48 9.83
CA ALA A 76 3.83 -3.92 10.01
C ALA A 76 2.71 -4.94 9.74
N ARG A 77 2.99 -6.00 8.96
CA ARG A 77 2.04 -7.06 8.63
C ARG A 77 2.31 -8.38 9.37
N MET A 78 3.38 -8.43 10.17
CA MET A 78 3.69 -9.58 11.00
C MET A 78 2.83 -9.64 12.26
N LYS A 79 2.54 -10.85 12.73
CA LYS A 79 1.94 -11.05 14.05
C LYS A 79 2.91 -10.63 15.14
N GLU A 80 2.43 -9.90 16.13
CA GLU A 80 3.24 -9.43 17.27
C GLU A 80 3.95 -10.58 17.99
N SER A 81 3.28 -11.73 18.16
CA SER A 81 3.84 -12.93 18.77
C SER A 81 4.99 -13.57 17.98
N LYS A 82 5.08 -13.30 16.67
CA LYS A 82 6.16 -13.75 15.79
C LYS A 82 7.28 -12.72 15.70
N LEU A 83 6.93 -11.44 15.71
CA LEU A 83 7.89 -10.33 15.65
C LEU A 83 8.70 -10.18 16.96
N ALA A 84 8.05 -10.32 18.12
CA ALA A 84 8.69 -10.15 19.42
C ALA A 84 9.98 -10.97 19.61
N PRO A 85 10.00 -12.30 19.36
CA PRO A 85 11.23 -13.08 19.50
C PRO A 85 12.30 -12.72 18.45
N ILE A 86 11.93 -12.19 17.28
CA ILE A 86 12.90 -11.73 16.27
C ILE A 86 13.60 -10.47 16.78
N LEU A 87 12.84 -9.47 17.23
CA LEU A 87 13.37 -8.25 17.83
C LEU A 87 14.28 -8.56 19.04
N ALA A 88 13.92 -9.55 19.86
CA ALA A 88 14.72 -9.96 21.01
C ALA A 88 16.08 -10.56 20.63
N THR A 89 16.22 -11.09 19.40
CA THR A 89 17.47 -11.64 18.86
C THR A 89 18.21 -10.69 17.92
N MET A 90 17.70 -9.46 17.75
CA MET A 90 18.34 -8.43 16.95
C MET A 90 19.39 -7.64 17.74
N ASN A 91 20.27 -6.97 17.01
CA ASN A 91 21.08 -5.88 17.52
C ASN A 91 20.17 -4.83 18.23
N PRO A 92 20.48 -4.44 19.49
CA PRO A 92 19.63 -3.53 20.26
C PRO A 92 19.38 -2.18 19.59
N GLN A 93 20.39 -1.60 18.93
CA GLN A 93 20.27 -0.32 18.23
C GLN A 93 19.32 -0.45 17.04
N LYS A 94 19.42 -1.54 16.28
CA LYS A 94 18.52 -1.81 15.16
C LYS A 94 17.09 -2.06 15.63
N ALA A 95 16.90 -2.81 16.71
CA ALA A 95 15.57 -3.09 17.27
C ALA A 95 14.87 -1.81 17.75
N MET A 96 15.64 -0.90 18.38
CA MET A 96 15.16 0.42 18.78
C MET A 96 14.78 1.26 17.55
N GLU A 97 15.64 1.32 16.52
CA GLU A 97 15.36 2.03 15.27
C GLU A 97 14.03 1.56 14.64
N VAL A 98 13.85 0.24 14.50
CA VAL A 98 12.63 -0.36 13.95
C VAL A 98 11.41 0.03 14.79
N THR A 99 11.51 -0.07 16.11
CA THR A 99 10.41 0.25 17.03
C THR A 99 10.01 1.72 16.93
N THR A 100 10.97 2.65 16.93
CA THR A 100 10.71 4.08 16.75
C THR A 100 10.02 4.34 15.42
N LYS A 101 10.53 3.77 14.32
CA LYS A 101 9.95 3.94 13.00
C LYS A 101 8.55 3.33 12.85
N MET A 102 8.26 2.24 13.56
CA MET A 102 6.91 1.68 13.62
C MET A 102 5.92 2.64 14.30
N LEU A 103 6.36 3.36 15.34
CA LEU A 103 5.54 4.38 16.00
C LEU A 103 5.34 5.61 15.10
N ASP A 104 6.38 6.07 14.42
CA ASP A 104 6.28 7.16 13.45
C ASP A 104 5.32 6.82 12.30
N ARG A 105 5.36 5.57 11.80
CA ARG A 105 4.47 5.10 10.74
C ARG A 105 2.99 5.06 11.18
N LYS A 106 2.71 4.75 12.44
CA LYS A 106 1.34 4.79 12.98
C LYS A 106 0.74 6.20 12.99
N GLN A 107 1.58 7.25 12.91
CA GLN A 107 1.12 8.64 12.92
C GLN A 107 0.59 9.16 11.57
N ILE A 108 0.49 8.34 10.52
CA ILE A 108 -0.12 8.81 9.26
C ILE A 108 -1.30 7.93 8.83
N PRO A 109 -2.52 8.32 9.27
CA PRO A 109 -3.73 8.22 8.47
C PRO A 109 -4.10 9.62 7.94
N GLY A 110 -3.84 9.88 6.65
CA GLY A 110 -4.61 10.87 5.86
C GLY A 110 -4.34 12.37 6.00
N VAL A 111 -3.20 12.84 6.51
CA VAL A 111 -2.90 14.30 6.56
C VAL A 111 -1.52 14.60 5.95
N PRO A 112 -1.39 15.59 5.04
CA PRO A 112 -0.08 16.09 4.62
C PRO A 112 0.69 16.64 5.82
N GLN A 113 1.93 16.20 6.00
CA GLN A 113 2.86 16.79 6.98
C GLN A 113 3.12 18.26 6.63
N VAL A 114 2.34 19.16 7.22
CA VAL A 114 2.79 20.55 7.40
C VAL A 114 3.65 20.55 8.65
N THR A 115 4.87 20.06 8.53
CA THR A 115 5.93 20.37 9.49
C THR A 115 6.63 21.63 8.99
N GLN A 116 5.96 22.76 9.13
CA GLN A 116 6.66 24.04 9.26
C GLN A 116 6.74 24.34 10.75
N ALA A 117 7.92 24.08 11.32
CA ALA A 117 8.37 24.80 12.49
C ALA A 117 9.87 25.05 12.35
N SER A 118 10.19 26.34 12.26
CA SER A 118 11.48 26.96 12.61
C SER A 118 12.53 27.01 11.49
N GLN A 119 12.40 28.02 10.64
CA GLN A 119 13.22 29.24 10.73
C GLN A 119 12.50 30.41 10.07
#